data_AF-A0A6N7M593-F1
#
_entry.id   AF-A0A6N7M593-F1
#
_cell.length_a   1.000
_cell.length_b   1.000
_cell.length_c   1.000
_cell.angle_alpha   90.00
_cell.angle_beta   90.00
_cell.angle_gamma   90.00
#
_symmetry.space_group_name_H-M   'P 1'
#
loop_
_entity.id
_entity.type
_entity.pdbx_description
1 polymer ?
#
loop_
_entity_poly.entity_id
_entity_poly.type
_entity_poly.pdbx_seq_one_letter_code
_entity_poly.pdbx_strand_id
1 'polypeptide(L)'
;MIRICLQNVGKALYFIIMNLSRFTYLPLLFLFFLLFGCAVMSGYKGEAMVELEEYDEQNVYSKDAPGAPEMAKSAVPRGSLDSSSAEMILPTEVSPGASPPEKIEERKRIYSGYSRLLVDDVEEQKDNISRIAEESGGYVESVYENTIIIRIPAESFDTIFSAILKLGEIINKSIETYDVTEYFRDLSARLEIAEKTRTRLYVLLEKTDDVKERLRILREIKRLTEEIERIRLTLDLLERQIALSRITVELIPRLPVEEQDRQSIPFYWIANLKPLYPSLGELKGKIDFQLSDDFAVFSGERIFRAESPDGIRVRVSSTENQPEGDSRFWQKALSYHLGKFYRETDELEFEDVQAVLFLSKDRKPFYYLVGVTAVQDTLFVIEVFFPDEAIFRKNMDLIKTAFAGFKLR
;
A
#
# COMPACT_ATOMS: atom_id res chain seq x y z
N MET A 1 -1.79 -44.78 42.38
CA MET A 1 -1.55 -43.94 41.19
C MET A 1 -1.31 -44.73 39.89
N ILE A 2 -1.69 -46.03 39.80
CA ILE A 2 -1.58 -46.83 38.55
C ILE A 2 -2.92 -47.57 38.28
N ARG A 3 -4.06 -46.94 38.63
CA ARG A 3 -5.40 -47.51 38.36
C ARG A 3 -6.42 -46.54 37.77
N ILE A 4 -5.99 -45.34 37.37
CA ILE A 4 -6.85 -44.32 36.73
C ILE A 4 -6.44 -44.04 35.27
N CYS A 5 -5.31 -44.56 34.79
CA CYS A 5 -4.90 -44.41 33.37
C CYS A 5 -5.56 -45.41 32.40
N LEU A 6 -6.25 -46.46 32.85
CA LEU A 6 -6.83 -47.47 31.94
C LEU A 6 -8.27 -47.20 31.48
N GLN A 7 -8.91 -46.11 31.92
CA GLN A 7 -10.29 -45.79 31.52
C GLN A 7 -10.39 -44.72 30.42
N ASN A 8 -9.27 -44.07 30.05
CA ASN A 8 -9.25 -43.00 29.05
C ASN A 8 -8.71 -43.40 27.67
N VAL A 9 -8.25 -44.65 27.47
CA VAL A 9 -7.85 -45.15 26.14
C VAL A 9 -9.03 -45.78 25.38
N GLY A 10 -10.07 -46.25 26.09
CA GLY A 10 -11.25 -46.89 25.48
C GLY A 10 -12.26 -45.96 24.83
N LYS A 11 -12.31 -44.66 25.19
CA LYS A 11 -13.25 -43.69 24.60
C LYS A 11 -12.70 -42.95 23.38
N ALA A 12 -11.38 -42.92 23.22
CA ALA A 12 -10.72 -42.33 22.04
C ALA A 12 -10.76 -43.25 20.81
N LEU A 13 -10.90 -44.57 20.99
CA LEU A 13 -10.93 -45.53 19.88
C LEU A 13 -12.33 -45.68 19.24
N TYR A 14 -13.41 -45.34 19.95
CA TYR A 14 -14.78 -45.40 19.41
C TYR A 14 -15.13 -44.18 18.54
N PHE A 15 -14.47 -43.03 18.78
CA PHE A 15 -14.74 -41.79 18.03
C PHE A 15 -14.03 -41.73 16.67
N ILE A 16 -12.96 -42.52 16.48
CA ILE A 16 -12.21 -42.58 15.20
C ILE A 16 -12.82 -43.61 14.24
N ILE A 17 -13.57 -44.60 14.72
CA ILE A 17 -14.15 -45.67 13.90
C ILE A 17 -15.55 -45.32 13.34
N MET A 18 -16.26 -44.32 13.89
CA MET A 18 -17.63 -43.97 13.47
C MET A 18 -17.73 -42.77 12.51
N ASN A 19 -16.60 -42.26 12.01
CA ASN A 19 -16.57 -41.13 11.06
C ASN A 19 -15.85 -41.49 9.74
N LEU A 20 -15.93 -42.76 9.36
CA LEU A 20 -15.35 -43.31 8.13
C LEU A 20 -16.44 -43.98 7.26
N SER A 21 -17.56 -43.29 7.02
CA SER A 21 -18.60 -43.80 6.10
C SER A 21 -19.41 -42.72 5.39
N ARG A 22 -18.82 -41.60 4.97
CA ARG A 22 -19.45 -40.63 4.04
C ARG A 22 -18.49 -39.88 3.11
N PHE A 23 -17.39 -40.51 2.68
CA PHE A 23 -16.56 -40.00 1.57
C PHE A 23 -16.10 -41.16 0.69
N THR A 24 -17.01 -41.69 -0.12
CA THR A 24 -16.72 -42.73 -1.11
C THR A 24 -17.30 -42.36 -2.46
N TYR A 25 -17.00 -41.18 -3.02
CA TYR A 25 -17.14 -40.88 -4.47
C TYR A 25 -16.31 -39.65 -4.88
N LEU A 26 -14.97 -39.77 -4.94
CA LEU A 26 -14.07 -39.00 -5.83
C LEU A 26 -12.61 -39.44 -5.55
N PRO A 27 -12.12 -40.49 -6.23
CA PRO A 27 -11.18 -40.20 -7.32
C PRO A 27 -11.18 -41.31 -8.39
N LEU A 28 -11.92 -41.11 -9.48
CA LEU A 28 -11.77 -41.95 -10.68
C LEU A 28 -11.96 -41.15 -11.98
N LEU A 29 -11.72 -39.84 -11.91
CA LEU A 29 -11.81 -38.91 -13.04
C LEU A 29 -10.59 -37.97 -13.13
N PHE A 30 -9.46 -38.40 -12.56
CA PHE A 30 -8.17 -37.71 -12.71
C PHE A 30 -7.10 -38.60 -13.36
N LEU A 31 -7.49 -39.81 -13.82
CA LEU A 31 -6.61 -40.76 -14.52
C LEU A 31 -7.09 -41.08 -15.94
N PHE A 32 -7.70 -40.10 -16.63
CA PHE A 32 -8.11 -40.25 -18.04
C PHE A 32 -7.63 -39.09 -18.95
N PHE A 33 -6.93 -38.08 -18.42
CA PHE A 33 -6.47 -36.93 -19.21
C PHE A 33 -4.99 -36.95 -19.60
N LEU A 34 -4.31 -38.09 -19.45
CA LEU A 34 -2.88 -38.26 -19.77
C LEU A 34 -2.59 -39.21 -20.95
N LEU A 35 -3.59 -39.56 -21.78
CA LEU A 35 -3.38 -40.43 -22.95
C LEU A 35 -4.14 -40.03 -24.24
N PHE A 36 -4.55 -38.78 -24.43
CA PHE A 36 -5.04 -38.32 -25.75
C PHE A 36 -4.54 -36.90 -26.08
N GLY A 37 -3.22 -36.81 -26.27
CA GLY A 37 -2.61 -35.73 -27.05
C GLY A 37 -2.21 -36.27 -28.42
N CYS A 38 -3.12 -36.21 -29.40
CA CYS A 38 -2.76 -36.11 -30.82
C CYS A 38 -3.99 -35.73 -31.66
N ALA A 39 -4.10 -34.44 -32.01
CA ALA A 39 -4.64 -33.90 -33.27
C ALA A 39 -5.13 -32.46 -33.07
N VAL A 40 -4.24 -31.48 -33.27
CA VAL A 40 -4.65 -30.13 -33.67
C VAL A 40 -3.81 -29.74 -34.88
N MET A 41 -4.46 -29.65 -36.04
CA MET A 41 -4.00 -28.91 -37.20
C MET A 41 -4.99 -27.78 -37.49
N SER A 42 -4.43 -26.70 -38.07
CA SER A 42 -5.06 -25.43 -38.45
C SER A 42 -5.16 -24.42 -37.29
N GLY A 43 -4.48 -23.28 -37.27
CA GLY A 43 -3.74 -22.56 -38.31
C GLY A 43 -4.06 -21.08 -38.17
N TYR A 44 -3.17 -20.30 -37.56
CA TYR A 44 -3.13 -18.83 -37.68
C TYR A 44 -1.69 -18.34 -37.55
N LYS A 45 -1.42 -17.26 -38.28
CA LYS A 45 -0.15 -16.82 -38.87
C LYS A 45 0.20 -15.43 -38.30
N GLY A 46 1.48 -15.15 -38.07
CA GLY A 46 2.04 -13.82 -37.75
C GLY A 46 2.74 -13.80 -36.38
N GLU A 47 4.05 -14.04 -36.29
CA GLU A 47 5.22 -13.16 -36.58
C GLU A 47 5.75 -12.40 -35.35
N ALA A 48 6.97 -12.82 -34.96
CA ALA A 48 8.06 -12.14 -34.29
C ALA A 48 7.90 -11.63 -32.84
N MET A 49 8.46 -12.40 -31.89
CA MET A 49 8.99 -11.90 -30.61
C MET A 49 10.37 -12.52 -30.37
N VAL A 50 11.29 -11.68 -29.92
CA VAL A 50 12.74 -11.84 -29.80
C VAL A 50 13.12 -12.84 -28.69
N GLU A 51 14.10 -13.69 -29.00
CA GLU A 51 14.69 -14.72 -28.15
C GLU A 51 15.63 -14.07 -27.11
N LEU A 52 15.39 -14.34 -25.81
CA LEU A 52 16.29 -13.96 -24.71
C LEU A 52 17.18 -15.18 -24.40
N GLU A 53 18.47 -15.08 -24.73
CA GLU A 53 19.47 -16.08 -24.37
C GLU A 53 19.69 -16.14 -22.85
N GLU A 54 19.64 -17.38 -22.35
CA GLU A 54 19.90 -17.82 -20.99
C GLU A 54 21.42 -17.87 -20.73
N TYR A 55 21.91 -17.14 -19.73
CA TYR A 55 23.32 -17.11 -19.35
C TYR A 55 23.63 -18.28 -18.40
N ASP A 56 24.51 -19.18 -18.84
CA ASP A 56 25.01 -20.34 -18.10
C ASP A 56 26.21 -19.95 -17.22
N GLU A 57 26.12 -20.21 -15.92
CA GLU A 57 27.13 -19.88 -14.92
C GLU A 57 27.81 -21.18 -14.45
N GLN A 58 28.95 -21.54 -15.07
CA GLN A 58 29.81 -22.60 -14.56
C GLN A 58 31.32 -22.31 -14.66
N ASN A 59 31.94 -22.36 -13.48
CA ASN A 59 33.37 -22.55 -13.17
C ASN A 59 34.37 -21.41 -13.42
N VAL A 60 34.77 -20.72 -12.33
CA VAL A 60 36.16 -20.72 -11.83
C VAL A 60 36.16 -20.53 -10.29
N TYR A 61 36.35 -21.61 -9.53
CA TYR A 61 36.95 -21.51 -8.18
C TYR A 61 38.28 -22.27 -8.22
N SER A 62 39.36 -21.54 -8.47
CA SER A 62 40.72 -22.03 -8.24
C SER A 62 41.10 -21.77 -6.78
N LYS A 63 41.45 -22.87 -6.11
CA LYS A 63 42.20 -22.98 -4.87
C LYS A 63 43.43 -22.06 -4.86
N ASP A 64 43.71 -21.51 -3.67
CA ASP A 64 45.03 -21.19 -3.09
C ASP A 64 45.14 -19.75 -2.54
N ALA A 65 44.86 -19.59 -1.23
CA ALA A 65 45.49 -18.56 -0.41
C ALA A 65 45.63 -19.08 1.05
N PRO A 66 46.78 -18.88 1.71
CA PRO A 66 47.12 -19.52 2.98
C PRO A 66 46.69 -18.71 4.21
N GLY A 67 46.71 -19.40 5.35
CA GLY A 67 46.07 -19.03 6.60
C GLY A 67 46.61 -17.80 7.33
N ALA A 68 45.72 -17.22 8.14
CA ALA A 68 46.03 -16.24 9.17
C ALA A 68 46.71 -16.92 10.39
N PRO A 69 47.60 -16.23 11.10
CA PRO A 69 47.92 -16.59 12.47
C PRO A 69 47.17 -15.70 13.47
N GLU A 70 46.48 -16.38 14.36
CA GLU A 70 45.96 -15.91 15.64
C GLU A 70 47.12 -15.82 16.66
N MET A 71 47.24 -14.70 17.39
CA MET A 71 48.07 -14.64 18.61
C MET A 71 47.45 -13.78 19.72
N ALA A 72 47.05 -14.53 20.76
CA ALA A 72 46.97 -14.31 22.20
C ALA A 72 47.46 -13.00 22.87
N LYS A 73 46.58 -12.52 23.78
CA LYS A 73 46.77 -12.14 25.21
C LYS A 73 48.04 -11.38 25.65
N SER A 74 47.83 -10.21 26.26
CA SER A 74 48.51 -9.86 27.53
C SER A 74 47.72 -8.84 28.35
N ALA A 75 47.96 -8.87 29.67
CA ALA A 75 47.13 -8.33 30.75
C ALA A 75 47.44 -6.87 31.15
N VAL A 76 46.49 -6.30 31.91
CA VAL A 76 46.43 -4.96 32.52
C VAL A 76 47.50 -4.76 33.62
N PRO A 77 47.79 -3.53 34.08
CA PRO A 77 47.09 -3.08 35.30
C PRO A 77 46.61 -1.61 35.31
N ARG A 78 45.55 -1.40 36.11
CA ARG A 78 44.96 -0.12 36.54
C ARG A 78 45.93 0.66 37.45
N GLY A 79 45.88 1.99 37.33
CA GLY A 79 46.35 2.95 38.33
C GLY A 79 45.50 4.23 38.25
N SER A 80 45.00 4.68 39.39
CA SER A 80 43.98 5.70 39.61
C SER A 80 44.54 7.04 40.09
N LEU A 81 43.86 8.15 39.73
CA LEU A 81 43.81 9.47 40.41
C LEU A 81 45.17 10.23 40.47
N ASP A 82 45.31 11.54 40.30
CA ASP A 82 44.51 12.64 40.83
C ASP A 82 44.91 13.98 40.16
N SER A 83 44.08 14.99 40.37
CA SER A 83 44.18 16.40 39.98
C SER A 83 45.46 17.12 40.48
N SER A 84 46.10 17.92 39.63
CA SER A 84 46.68 19.21 40.05
C SER A 84 47.00 20.13 38.88
N SER A 85 46.53 21.37 39.02
CA SER A 85 46.81 22.59 38.27
C SER A 85 48.31 22.92 38.18
N ALA A 86 48.73 23.40 37.00
CA ALA A 86 49.86 24.32 36.86
C ALA A 86 49.75 25.07 35.52
N GLU A 87 49.33 26.32 35.66
CA GLU A 87 49.33 27.37 34.64
C GLU A 87 50.78 27.69 34.24
N MET A 88 51.12 27.55 32.97
CA MET A 88 52.39 28.04 32.42
C MET A 88 52.11 28.73 31.09
N ILE A 89 52.05 30.06 31.17
CA ILE A 89 51.98 30.97 30.03
C ILE A 89 53.39 31.05 29.41
N LEU A 90 53.49 30.71 28.12
CA LEU A 90 54.62 31.09 27.27
C LEU A 90 54.09 31.80 26.00
N PRO A 91 54.86 32.75 25.44
CA PRO A 91 54.32 33.84 24.65
C PRO A 91 53.97 33.43 23.22
N THR A 92 52.90 34.03 22.73
CA THR A 92 52.38 33.92 21.37
C THR A 92 53.36 34.54 20.36
N GLU A 93 53.98 33.71 19.52
CA GLU A 93 54.52 34.17 18.24
C GLU A 93 53.36 34.33 17.25
N VAL A 94 53.14 35.57 16.82
CA VAL A 94 52.16 35.94 15.80
C VAL A 94 52.74 35.56 14.44
N SER A 95 52.18 34.51 13.82
CA SER A 95 52.37 34.21 12.41
C SER A 95 51.34 35.01 11.57
N PRO A 96 51.76 35.93 10.68
CA PRO A 96 50.84 36.61 9.77
C PRO A 96 50.62 35.72 8.54
N GLY A 97 49.73 34.76 8.69
CA GLY A 97 49.25 33.88 7.60
C GLY A 97 47.74 33.94 7.48
N ALA A 98 47.18 35.14 7.32
CA ALA A 98 45.79 35.27 6.91
C ALA A 98 45.70 34.82 5.45
N SER A 99 45.33 33.54 5.25
CA SER A 99 44.77 33.07 3.99
C SER A 99 43.67 34.05 3.57
N PRO A 100 43.61 34.46 2.29
CA PRO A 100 42.54 35.34 1.80
C PRO A 100 41.17 34.76 2.19
N PRO A 101 40.16 35.60 2.47
CA PRO A 101 38.82 35.11 2.74
C PRO A 101 38.38 34.28 1.52
N GLU A 102 38.32 32.98 1.73
CA GLU A 102 37.80 32.03 0.77
C GLU A 102 36.39 32.52 0.43
N LYS A 103 36.15 32.83 -0.85
CA LYS A 103 34.79 33.15 -1.32
C LYS A 103 33.88 32.07 -0.76
N ILE A 104 32.82 32.46 -0.04
CA ILE A 104 31.79 31.52 0.39
C ILE A 104 31.16 31.00 -0.90
N GLU A 105 31.71 29.91 -1.43
CA GLU A 105 31.13 29.21 -2.56
C GLU A 105 29.78 28.65 -2.09
N GLU A 106 28.76 28.92 -2.90
CA GLU A 106 27.42 28.43 -2.66
C GLU A 106 27.43 26.90 -2.65
N ARG A 107 27.11 26.31 -1.50
CA ARG A 107 27.06 24.85 -1.33
C ARG A 107 26.00 24.26 -2.26
N LYS A 108 26.39 23.28 -3.08
CA LYS A 108 25.48 22.54 -3.95
C LYS A 108 24.96 21.30 -3.22
N ARG A 109 23.70 21.34 -2.79
CA ARG A 109 23.05 20.26 -2.02
C ARG A 109 21.79 19.78 -2.72
N ILE A 110 21.54 18.48 -2.63
CA ILE A 110 20.31 17.82 -3.11
C ILE A 110 19.56 17.31 -1.89
N TYR A 111 18.28 17.70 -1.74
CA TYR A 111 17.42 17.22 -0.67
C TYR A 111 16.39 16.21 -1.20
N SER A 112 16.23 15.13 -0.43
CA SER A 112 15.21 14.10 -0.66
C SER A 112 14.48 13.84 0.64
N GLY A 113 13.16 14.01 0.62
CA GLY A 113 12.27 13.71 1.74
C GLY A 113 11.43 12.48 1.44
N TYR A 114 11.31 11.59 2.41
CA TYR A 114 10.34 10.50 2.39
C TYR A 114 9.52 10.53 3.67
N SER A 115 8.22 10.30 3.53
CA SER A 115 7.32 10.16 4.68
C SER A 115 6.25 9.13 4.43
N ARG A 116 5.81 8.49 5.51
CA ARG A 116 4.66 7.62 5.57
C ARG A 116 3.68 8.17 6.59
N LEU A 117 2.49 8.54 6.15
CA LEU A 117 1.49 9.22 6.96
C LEU A 117 0.23 8.37 7.07
N LEU A 118 -0.28 8.21 8.29
CA LEU A 118 -1.63 7.69 8.53
C LEU A 118 -2.63 8.84 8.37
N VAL A 119 -3.61 8.68 7.47
CA VAL A 119 -4.59 9.71 7.12
C VAL A 119 -6.00 9.15 7.11
N ASP A 120 -6.99 9.98 7.43
CA ASP A 120 -8.40 9.57 7.45
C ASP A 120 -8.97 9.43 6.03
N ASP A 121 -8.60 10.31 5.10
CA ASP A 121 -8.98 10.26 3.67
C ASP A 121 -7.73 10.44 2.79
N VAL A 122 -7.42 9.42 1.99
CA VAL A 122 -6.21 9.41 1.15
C VAL A 122 -6.31 10.39 0.00
N GLU A 123 -7.47 10.51 -0.65
CA GLU A 123 -7.60 11.37 -1.83
C GLU A 123 -7.63 12.85 -1.45
N GLU A 124 -8.28 13.19 -0.34
CA GLU A 124 -8.23 14.56 0.19
C GLU A 124 -6.79 15.01 0.48
N GLN A 125 -5.99 14.13 1.10
CA GLN A 125 -4.61 14.50 1.41
C GLN A 125 -3.71 14.55 0.17
N LYS A 126 -3.96 13.75 -0.87
CA LYS A 126 -3.27 13.88 -2.16
C LYS A 126 -3.55 15.24 -2.81
N ASP A 127 -4.80 15.70 -2.78
CA ASP A 127 -5.17 17.02 -3.29
C ASP A 127 -4.51 18.15 -2.49
N ASN A 128 -4.46 18.02 -1.15
CA ASN A 128 -3.81 18.99 -0.28
C ASN A 128 -2.30 19.06 -0.54
N ILE A 129 -1.62 17.92 -0.66
CA ILE A 129 -0.19 17.85 -0.98
C ILE A 129 0.09 18.48 -2.35
N SER A 130 -0.73 18.19 -3.36
CA SER A 130 -0.62 18.76 -4.69
C SER A 130 -0.71 20.28 -4.66
N ARG A 131 -1.69 20.82 -3.93
CA ARG A 131 -1.87 22.27 -3.76
C ARG A 131 -0.68 22.93 -3.06
N ILE A 132 -0.18 22.34 -1.98
CA ILE A 132 0.99 22.84 -1.26
C ILE A 132 2.20 22.91 -2.20
N ALA A 133 2.40 21.89 -3.05
CA ALA A 133 3.50 21.87 -4.00
C ALA A 133 3.37 23.01 -5.04
N GLU A 134 2.19 23.17 -5.64
CA GLU A 134 1.93 24.20 -6.65
C GLU A 134 2.04 25.62 -6.09
N GLU A 135 1.45 25.89 -4.93
CA GLU A 135 1.51 27.20 -4.25
C GLU A 135 2.94 27.62 -3.89
N SER A 136 3.83 26.64 -3.72
CA SER A 136 5.23 26.87 -3.37
C SER A 136 6.16 26.96 -4.59
N GLY A 137 5.61 27.00 -5.81
CA GLY A 137 6.38 27.04 -7.06
C GLY A 137 6.97 25.69 -7.46
N GLY A 138 6.48 24.59 -6.88
CA GLY A 138 6.78 23.23 -7.27
C GLY A 138 5.72 22.63 -8.19
N TYR A 139 5.80 21.33 -8.41
CA TYR A 139 4.82 20.58 -9.19
C TYR A 139 4.75 19.12 -8.74
N VAL A 140 3.68 18.44 -9.13
CA VAL A 140 3.50 17.00 -8.89
C VAL A 140 4.25 16.21 -9.97
N GLU A 141 5.22 15.40 -9.57
CA GLU A 141 6.00 14.55 -10.49
C GLU A 141 5.20 13.29 -10.85
N SER A 142 4.57 12.65 -9.85
CA SER A 142 3.71 11.51 -10.09
C SER A 142 2.75 11.25 -8.93
N VAL A 143 1.64 10.60 -9.27
CA VAL A 143 0.64 10.11 -8.33
C VAL A 143 0.29 8.69 -8.73
N TYR A 144 0.40 7.74 -7.82
CA TYR A 144 -0.01 6.36 -8.06
C TYR A 144 -0.47 5.72 -6.76
N GLU A 145 -1.62 5.04 -6.79
CA GLU A 145 -2.25 4.46 -5.60
C GLU A 145 -2.32 5.48 -4.44
N ASN A 146 -1.71 5.14 -3.31
CA ASN A 146 -1.63 6.00 -2.13
C ASN A 146 -0.29 6.75 -2.01
N THR A 147 0.52 6.77 -3.07
CA THR A 147 1.79 7.48 -3.10
C THR A 147 1.71 8.71 -3.98
N ILE A 148 2.26 9.81 -3.49
CA ILE A 148 2.43 11.05 -4.24
C ILE A 148 3.90 11.51 -4.16
N ILE A 149 4.44 11.90 -5.32
CA ILE A 149 5.80 12.41 -5.45
C ILE A 149 5.71 13.82 -6.01
N ILE A 150 6.34 14.76 -5.30
CA ILE A 150 6.37 16.17 -5.68
C ILE A 150 7.81 16.67 -5.82
N ARG A 151 7.99 17.68 -6.68
CA ARG A 151 9.22 18.43 -6.86
C ARG A 151 9.00 19.87 -6.42
N ILE A 152 9.85 20.35 -5.54
CA ILE A 152 9.72 21.68 -4.93
C ILE A 152 11.06 22.42 -4.93
N PRO A 153 11.07 23.76 -4.91
CA PRO A 153 12.30 24.53 -4.77
C PRO A 153 13.10 24.10 -3.53
N ALA A 154 14.40 23.89 -3.69
CA ALA A 154 15.25 23.38 -2.61
C ALA A 154 15.28 24.27 -1.37
N GLU A 155 15.18 25.57 -1.53
CA GLU A 155 15.12 26.54 -0.43
C GLU A 155 13.86 26.39 0.45
N SER A 156 12.77 25.90 -0.14
CA SER A 156 11.48 25.74 0.53
C SER A 156 11.29 24.34 1.13
N PHE A 157 12.28 23.45 1.00
CA PHE A 157 12.16 22.04 1.38
C PHE A 157 11.69 21.84 2.81
N ASP A 158 12.39 22.43 3.80
CA ASP A 158 12.09 22.22 5.21
C ASP A 158 10.69 22.71 5.59
N THR A 159 10.29 23.87 5.05
CA THR A 159 8.98 24.49 5.30
C THR A 159 7.86 23.61 4.74
N ILE A 160 7.99 23.18 3.48
CA ILE A 160 6.96 22.39 2.79
C ILE A 160 6.86 20.99 3.38
N PHE A 161 8.00 20.33 3.60
CA PHE A 161 8.00 18.99 4.19
C PHE A 161 7.36 19.02 5.58
N SER A 162 7.67 20.04 6.39
CA SER A 162 7.02 20.24 7.69
C SER A 162 5.51 20.51 7.60
N ALA A 163 5.04 21.17 6.54
CA ALA A 163 3.61 21.38 6.31
C ALA A 163 2.90 20.07 5.93
N ILE A 164 3.52 19.27 5.05
CA ILE A 164 3.00 17.96 4.64
C ILE A 164 2.90 17.00 5.83
N LEU A 165 3.92 16.97 6.70
CA LEU A 165 3.91 16.11 7.88
C LEU A 165 2.79 16.41 8.88
N LYS A 166 2.12 17.58 8.78
CA LYS A 166 0.97 17.94 9.64
C LYS A 166 -0.37 17.44 9.10
N LEU A 167 -0.40 16.92 7.86
CA LEU A 167 -1.62 16.43 7.22
C LEU A 167 -2.08 15.07 7.75
N GLY A 168 -1.23 14.37 8.49
CA GLY A 168 -1.53 13.06 9.07
C GLY A 168 -0.64 12.72 10.25
N GLU A 169 -0.84 11.54 10.81
CA GLU A 169 0.00 11.00 11.87
C GLU A 169 1.25 10.35 11.26
N ILE A 170 2.44 10.72 11.76
CA ILE A 170 3.72 10.30 11.19
C ILE A 170 4.03 8.87 11.63
N ILE A 171 4.00 7.92 10.70
CA ILE A 171 4.45 6.54 10.92
C ILE A 171 5.98 6.48 10.73
N ASN A 172 6.46 7.06 9.64
CA ASN A 172 7.88 7.09 9.30
C ASN A 172 8.22 8.38 8.57
N LYS A 173 9.45 8.87 8.76
CA LYS A 173 10.01 9.96 7.97
C LYS A 173 11.52 9.80 7.85
N SER A 174 12.06 10.15 6.68
CA SER A 174 13.49 10.27 6.45
C SER A 174 13.77 11.51 5.59
N ILE A 175 14.92 12.12 5.86
CA ILE A 175 15.46 13.23 5.07
C ILE A 175 16.88 12.85 4.73
N GLU A 176 17.20 12.87 3.44
CA GLU A 176 18.53 12.64 2.91
C GLU A 176 19.03 13.93 2.27
N THR A 177 20.29 14.26 2.55
CA THR A 177 20.96 15.43 1.96
C THR A 177 22.29 14.99 1.40
N TYR A 178 22.48 15.24 0.12
CA TYR A 178 23.73 14.95 -0.58
C TYR A 178 24.44 16.27 -0.90
N ASP A 179 25.61 16.49 -0.32
CA ASP A 179 26.49 17.60 -0.69
C ASP A 179 27.31 17.19 -1.92
N VAL A 180 27.00 17.79 -3.06
CA VAL A 180 27.63 17.50 -4.34
C VAL A 180 28.57 18.63 -4.78
N THR A 181 28.93 19.54 -3.86
CA THR A 181 29.76 20.71 -4.18
C THR A 181 31.10 20.31 -4.81
N GLU A 182 31.83 19.38 -4.18
CA GLU A 182 33.13 18.94 -4.70
C GLU A 182 33.00 18.17 -6.01
N TYR A 183 31.99 17.31 -6.12
CA TYR A 183 31.73 16.51 -7.31
C TYR A 183 31.36 17.39 -8.51
N PHE A 184 30.48 18.37 -8.30
CA PHE A 184 30.11 19.36 -9.30
C PHE A 184 31.33 20.13 -9.78
N ARG A 185 32.16 20.63 -8.85
CA ARG A 185 33.38 21.37 -9.16
C ARG A 185 34.38 20.53 -9.97
N ASP A 186 34.59 19.26 -9.60
CA ASP A 186 35.46 18.33 -10.35
C ASP A 186 34.95 18.14 -11.78
N LEU A 187 33.64 17.88 -11.96
CA LEU A 187 33.05 17.72 -13.29
C LEU A 187 33.17 19.00 -14.13
N SER A 188 32.92 20.18 -13.55
CA SER A 188 33.10 21.47 -14.24
C SER A 188 34.56 21.69 -14.68
N ALA A 189 35.53 21.38 -13.81
CA ALA A 189 36.95 21.50 -14.14
C ALA A 189 37.36 20.52 -15.26
N ARG A 190 36.88 19.28 -15.20
CA ARG A 190 37.13 18.28 -16.25
C ARG A 190 36.53 18.70 -17.58
N LEU A 191 35.32 19.25 -17.59
CA LEU A 191 34.68 19.78 -18.78
C LEU A 191 35.55 20.87 -19.42
N GLU A 192 35.99 21.84 -18.63
CA GLU A 192 36.82 22.95 -19.10
C GLU A 192 38.16 22.45 -19.69
N ILE A 193 38.81 21.49 -19.03
CA ILE A 193 40.06 20.87 -19.51
C ILE A 193 39.83 20.13 -20.82
N ALA A 194 38.75 19.34 -20.93
CA ALA A 194 38.42 18.59 -22.14
C ALA A 194 38.13 19.53 -23.32
N GLU A 195 37.36 20.59 -23.10
CA GLU A 195 37.06 21.60 -24.12
C GLU A 195 38.32 22.34 -24.60
N LYS A 196 39.17 22.79 -23.66
CA LYS A 196 40.45 23.43 -24.00
C LYS A 196 41.37 22.49 -24.78
N THR A 197 41.42 21.22 -24.39
CA THR A 197 42.24 20.20 -25.08
C THR A 197 41.73 19.95 -26.49
N ARG A 198 40.41 19.79 -26.66
CA ARG A 198 39.79 19.63 -27.99
C ARG A 198 40.07 20.85 -28.88
N THR A 199 39.95 22.06 -28.35
CA THR A 199 40.27 23.30 -29.09
C THR A 199 41.73 23.32 -29.56
N ARG A 200 42.68 22.91 -28.71
CA ARG A 200 44.09 22.78 -29.10
C ARG A 200 44.30 21.71 -30.19
N LEU A 201 43.58 20.59 -30.12
CA LEU A 201 43.62 19.55 -31.16
C LEU A 201 43.07 20.05 -32.49
N TYR A 202 42.03 20.89 -32.52
CA TYR A 202 41.59 21.53 -33.76
C TYR A 202 42.69 22.42 -34.36
N VAL A 203 43.35 23.25 -33.56
CA VAL A 203 44.49 24.06 -34.02
C VAL A 203 45.64 23.19 -34.53
N LEU A 204 45.92 22.05 -33.89
CA LEU A 204 46.95 21.11 -34.36
C LEU A 204 46.55 20.40 -35.65
N LEU A 205 45.27 20.06 -35.81
CA LEU A 205 44.72 19.45 -37.02
C LEU A 205 44.87 20.37 -38.24
N GLU A 206 44.67 21.68 -38.06
CA GLU A 206 44.85 22.69 -39.12
C GLU A 206 46.31 22.80 -39.59
N LYS A 207 47.27 22.52 -38.71
CA LYS A 207 48.72 22.64 -38.98
C LYS A 207 49.37 21.34 -39.45
N THR A 208 48.65 20.23 -39.45
CA THR A 208 49.20 18.89 -39.73
C THR A 208 48.85 18.45 -41.14
N ASP A 209 49.87 18.23 -41.97
CA ASP A 209 49.73 17.77 -43.36
C ASP A 209 49.78 16.23 -43.51
N ASP A 210 50.39 15.51 -42.56
CA ASP A 210 50.50 14.05 -42.60
C ASP A 210 49.13 13.38 -42.40
N VAL A 211 48.68 12.59 -43.38
CA VAL A 211 47.35 11.96 -43.39
C VAL A 211 47.15 11.03 -42.19
N LYS A 212 48.19 10.29 -41.79
CA LYS A 212 48.10 9.33 -40.68
C LYS A 212 47.93 10.06 -39.35
N GLU A 213 48.68 11.14 -39.14
CA GLU A 213 48.57 11.98 -37.96
C GLU A 213 47.24 12.74 -37.90
N ARG A 214 46.75 13.27 -39.04
CA ARG A 214 45.40 13.84 -39.12
C ARG A 214 44.31 12.87 -38.68
N LEU A 215 44.37 11.62 -39.14
CA LEU A 215 43.41 10.57 -38.74
C LEU A 215 43.50 10.21 -37.25
N ARG A 216 44.67 10.37 -36.61
CA ARG A 216 44.81 10.19 -35.15
C ARG A 216 44.19 11.35 -34.39
N ILE A 217 44.48 12.59 -34.80
CA ILE A 217 43.91 13.79 -34.17
C ILE A 217 42.39 13.78 -34.29
N LEU A 218 41.82 13.44 -35.45
CA LEU A 218 40.37 13.35 -35.64
C LEU A 218 39.71 12.31 -34.72
N ARG A 219 40.36 11.16 -34.51
CA ARG A 219 39.87 10.14 -33.56
C ARG A 219 39.85 10.67 -32.14
N GLU A 220 40.88 11.40 -31.73
CA GLU A 220 40.96 11.97 -30.40
C GLU A 220 39.94 13.10 -30.19
N ILE A 221 39.73 13.96 -31.20
CA ILE A 221 38.67 14.97 -31.19
C ILE A 221 37.29 14.33 -31.03
N LYS A 222 37.02 13.23 -31.75
CA LYS A 222 35.76 12.49 -31.62
C LYS A 222 35.60 11.97 -30.18
N ARG A 223 36.62 11.32 -29.64
CA ARG A 223 36.63 10.79 -28.26
C ARG A 223 36.35 11.88 -27.22
N LEU A 224 37.04 13.02 -27.31
CA LEU A 224 36.83 14.15 -26.40
C LEU A 224 35.44 14.77 -26.56
N THR A 225 34.88 14.78 -27.77
CA THR A 225 33.52 15.29 -27.99
C THR A 225 32.49 14.42 -27.28
N GLU A 226 32.59 13.10 -27.39
CA GLU A 226 31.72 12.17 -26.67
C GLU A 226 31.88 12.26 -25.14
N GLU A 227 33.10 12.56 -24.65
CA GLU A 227 33.36 12.81 -23.24
C GLU A 227 32.74 14.13 -22.75
N ILE A 228 32.93 15.22 -23.49
CA ILE A 228 32.34 16.54 -23.20
C ILE A 228 30.82 16.45 -23.11
N GLU A 229 30.15 15.81 -24.07
CA GLU A 229 28.69 15.70 -24.06
C GLU A 229 28.18 14.89 -22.85
N ARG A 230 28.87 13.81 -22.46
CA ARG A 230 28.52 13.06 -21.25
C ARG A 230 28.67 13.89 -19.97
N ILE A 231 29.77 14.65 -19.85
CA ILE A 231 29.98 15.51 -18.67
C ILE A 231 28.93 16.61 -18.63
N ARG A 232 28.60 17.25 -19.76
CA ARG A 232 27.56 18.28 -19.84
C ARG A 232 26.19 17.77 -19.42
N LEU A 233 25.78 16.60 -19.92
CA LEU A 233 24.51 15.97 -19.52
C LEU A 233 24.47 15.68 -18.02
N THR A 234 25.60 15.21 -17.46
CA THR A 234 25.70 14.92 -16.02
C THR A 234 25.57 16.21 -15.19
N LEU A 235 26.22 17.29 -15.61
CA LEU A 235 26.11 18.60 -14.96
C LEU A 235 24.68 19.15 -15.03
N ASP A 236 24.02 19.10 -16.19
CA ASP A 236 22.61 19.56 -16.33
C ASP A 236 21.66 18.78 -15.40
N LEU A 237 21.83 17.46 -15.29
CA LEU A 237 21.03 16.65 -14.37
C LEU A 237 21.29 17.02 -12.92
N LEU A 238 22.55 17.24 -12.52
CA LEU A 238 22.88 17.69 -11.17
C LEU A 238 22.29 19.06 -10.87
N GLU A 239 22.37 20.02 -11.80
CA GLU A 239 21.78 21.36 -11.64
C GLU A 239 20.27 21.28 -11.38
N ARG A 240 19.55 20.45 -12.14
CA ARG A 240 18.12 20.22 -11.91
C ARG A 240 17.83 19.61 -10.55
N GLN A 241 18.66 18.66 -10.10
CA GLN A 241 18.52 18.03 -8.77
C GLN A 241 18.87 18.99 -7.63
N ILE A 242 19.80 19.92 -7.84
CA ILE A 242 20.14 20.95 -6.86
C ILE A 242 19.02 21.99 -6.77
N ALA A 243 18.44 22.37 -7.91
CA ALA A 243 17.36 23.36 -7.95
C ALA A 243 16.06 22.85 -7.31
N LEU A 244 15.73 21.58 -7.54
CA LEU A 244 14.47 20.98 -7.10
C LEU A 244 14.69 19.78 -6.18
N SER A 245 14.16 19.88 -4.97
CA SER A 245 14.11 18.78 -4.03
C SER A 245 12.92 17.86 -4.30
N ARG A 246 13.08 16.58 -3.98
CA ARG A 246 12.05 15.56 -4.15
C ARG A 246 11.43 15.22 -2.80
N ILE A 247 10.11 15.20 -2.72
CA ILE A 247 9.39 14.66 -1.56
C ILE A 247 8.50 13.51 -2.04
N THR A 248 8.64 12.36 -1.39
CA THR A 248 7.79 11.18 -1.60
C THR A 248 6.94 10.97 -0.35
N VAL A 249 5.62 10.92 -0.52
CA VAL A 249 4.67 10.72 0.57
C VAL A 249 3.87 9.46 0.28
N GLU A 250 3.96 8.49 1.18
CA GLU A 250 3.14 7.30 1.19
C GLU A 250 2.01 7.50 2.21
N LEU A 251 0.78 7.45 1.74
CA LEU A 251 -0.41 7.61 2.57
C LEU A 251 -0.96 6.24 2.93
N ILE A 252 -1.20 6.02 4.21
CA ILE A 252 -1.86 4.83 4.70
C ILE A 252 -3.25 5.27 5.15
N PRO A 253 -4.33 4.76 4.53
CA PRO A 253 -5.65 5.01 5.06
C PRO A 253 -5.67 4.45 6.47
N ARG A 254 -6.19 5.24 7.41
CA ARG A 254 -6.56 4.70 8.70
C ARG A 254 -7.63 3.65 8.42
N LEU A 255 -7.22 2.38 8.45
CA LEU A 255 -8.18 1.28 8.51
C LEU A 255 -9.13 1.67 9.63
N PRO A 256 -10.44 1.79 9.34
CA PRO A 256 -11.34 2.31 10.33
C PRO A 256 -11.20 1.40 11.55
N VAL A 257 -10.96 2.00 12.71
CA VAL A 257 -10.99 1.33 14.02
C VAL A 257 -12.23 0.42 14.11
N GLU A 258 -13.28 0.78 13.37
CA GLU A 258 -14.48 0.01 13.12
C GLU A 258 -14.26 -1.44 12.67
N GLU A 259 -13.32 -1.79 11.80
CA GLU A 259 -13.12 -3.20 11.40
C GLU A 259 -12.51 -4.04 12.53
N GLN A 260 -11.56 -3.49 13.28
CA GLN A 260 -10.95 -4.19 14.42
C GLN A 260 -11.94 -4.29 15.60
N ASP A 261 -12.70 -3.22 15.86
CA ASP A 261 -13.76 -3.20 16.86
C ASP A 261 -14.92 -4.14 16.49
N ARG A 262 -15.24 -4.33 15.20
CA ARG A 262 -16.27 -5.27 14.75
C ARG A 262 -15.88 -6.72 15.06
N GLN A 263 -14.60 -7.07 14.99
CA GLN A 263 -14.12 -8.41 15.34
C GLN A 263 -14.31 -8.73 16.84
N SER A 264 -14.52 -7.73 17.69
CA SER A 264 -14.84 -7.92 19.12
C SER A 264 -16.32 -8.26 19.37
N ILE A 265 -17.20 -8.13 18.37
CA ILE A 265 -18.62 -8.46 18.52
C ILE A 265 -18.75 -9.99 18.66
N PRO A 266 -19.40 -10.49 19.74
CA PRO A 266 -19.49 -11.93 20.01
C PRO A 266 -20.36 -12.68 19.00
N PHE A 267 -21.20 -11.97 18.25
CA PHE A 267 -22.11 -12.52 17.25
C PHE A 267 -21.47 -12.41 15.87
N TYR A 268 -20.95 -13.53 15.37
CA TYR A 268 -20.24 -13.59 14.09
C TYR A 268 -21.04 -12.98 12.93
N TRP A 269 -22.34 -13.27 12.83
CA TRP A 269 -23.16 -12.76 11.75
C TRP A 269 -23.32 -11.24 11.81
N ILE A 270 -23.45 -10.64 12.99
CA ILE A 270 -23.50 -9.18 13.18
C ILE A 270 -22.16 -8.53 12.81
N ALA A 271 -21.05 -9.12 13.26
CA ALA A 271 -19.70 -8.62 13.00
C ALA A 271 -19.38 -8.52 11.50
N ASN A 272 -19.98 -9.39 10.69
CA ASN A 272 -19.72 -9.51 9.26
C ASN A 272 -20.72 -8.75 8.37
N LEU A 273 -21.72 -8.07 8.93
CA LEU A 273 -22.66 -7.25 8.16
C LEU A 273 -21.93 -6.13 7.39
N LYS A 274 -22.13 -6.10 6.08
CA LYS A 274 -21.53 -5.16 5.14
C LYS A 274 -22.62 -4.52 4.30
N PRO A 275 -22.84 -3.20 4.37
CA PRO A 275 -23.92 -2.54 3.63
C PRO A 275 -23.83 -2.78 2.11
N LEU A 276 -22.63 -2.70 1.54
CA LEU A 276 -22.43 -2.72 0.08
C LEU A 276 -22.32 -4.13 -0.52
N TYR A 277 -21.91 -5.12 0.27
CA TYR A 277 -21.56 -6.46 -0.20
C TYR A 277 -22.40 -7.54 0.50
N PRO A 278 -22.68 -8.68 -0.15
CA PRO A 278 -23.26 -9.82 0.54
C PRO A 278 -22.43 -10.19 1.77
N SER A 279 -23.09 -10.26 2.93
CA SER A 279 -22.43 -10.39 4.22
C SER A 279 -22.66 -11.75 4.90
N LEU A 280 -23.71 -12.46 4.50
CA LEU A 280 -24.20 -13.68 5.15
C LEU A 280 -24.34 -14.87 4.19
N GLY A 281 -24.69 -16.02 4.76
CA GLY A 281 -24.82 -17.30 4.06
C GLY A 281 -26.06 -17.41 3.17
N GLU A 282 -26.37 -18.63 2.75
CA GLU A 282 -27.51 -18.91 1.88
C GLU A 282 -28.86 -18.68 2.58
N LEU A 283 -29.88 -18.39 1.80
CA LEU A 283 -31.27 -18.33 2.24
C LEU A 283 -31.81 -19.76 2.43
N LYS A 284 -32.15 -20.12 3.67
CA LYS A 284 -32.75 -21.41 4.01
C LYS A 284 -34.27 -21.29 3.90
N GLY A 285 -34.89 -22.08 3.01
CA GLY A 285 -36.35 -22.09 2.84
C GLY A 285 -36.84 -21.13 1.76
N LYS A 286 -38.17 -20.99 1.64
CA LYS A 286 -38.81 -20.09 0.66
C LYS A 286 -39.37 -18.89 1.39
N ILE A 287 -39.20 -17.72 0.80
CA ILE A 287 -39.76 -16.46 1.31
C ILE A 287 -40.80 -15.92 0.34
N ASP A 288 -41.79 -15.22 0.87
CA ASP A 288 -42.68 -14.33 0.15
C ASP A 288 -42.29 -12.90 0.52
N PHE A 289 -41.60 -12.22 -0.38
CA PHE A 289 -41.12 -10.86 -0.19
C PHE A 289 -41.41 -10.07 -1.46
N GLN A 290 -42.50 -9.30 -1.42
CA GLN A 290 -43.03 -8.58 -2.58
C GLN A 290 -42.40 -7.19 -2.66
N LEU A 291 -41.57 -6.99 -3.68
CA LEU A 291 -41.02 -5.69 -4.06
C LEU A 291 -41.82 -5.12 -5.23
N SER A 292 -41.75 -3.80 -5.43
CA SER A 292 -42.37 -3.16 -6.60
C SER A 292 -41.71 -3.58 -7.91
N ASP A 293 -42.39 -3.33 -9.03
CA ASP A 293 -41.89 -3.65 -10.38
C ASP A 293 -40.58 -2.93 -10.75
N ASP A 294 -40.19 -1.90 -9.98
CA ASP A 294 -38.94 -1.16 -10.14
C ASP A 294 -37.71 -1.95 -9.64
N PHE A 295 -37.89 -3.16 -9.09
CA PHE A 295 -36.80 -4.01 -8.63
C PHE A 295 -36.53 -5.17 -9.59
N ALA A 296 -35.29 -5.27 -10.04
CA ALA A 296 -34.79 -6.44 -10.73
C ALA A 296 -34.38 -7.51 -9.71
N VAL A 297 -35.11 -8.63 -9.66
CA VAL A 297 -34.78 -9.78 -8.81
C VAL A 297 -33.78 -10.69 -9.52
N PHE A 298 -32.65 -10.95 -8.86
CA PHE A 298 -31.62 -11.87 -9.38
C PHE A 298 -32.05 -13.31 -9.13
N SER A 299 -31.91 -14.16 -10.16
CA SER A 299 -32.25 -15.58 -10.10
C SER A 299 -31.00 -16.46 -10.15
N GLY A 300 -31.06 -17.65 -9.55
CA GLY A 300 -29.95 -18.60 -9.52
C GLY A 300 -28.90 -18.35 -8.43
N GLU A 301 -29.12 -17.38 -7.55
CA GLU A 301 -28.26 -17.11 -6.39
C GLU A 301 -28.70 -17.91 -5.16
N ARG A 302 -27.75 -18.15 -4.25
CA ARG A 302 -28.01 -18.81 -2.96
C ARG A 302 -28.70 -17.91 -1.95
N ILE A 303 -28.84 -16.62 -2.26
CA ILE A 303 -29.55 -15.61 -1.46
C ILE A 303 -30.66 -15.01 -2.32
N PHE A 304 -31.66 -14.40 -1.69
CA PHE A 304 -32.54 -13.49 -2.41
C PHE A 304 -31.79 -12.17 -2.60
N ARG A 305 -31.65 -11.70 -3.84
CA ARG A 305 -31.11 -10.37 -4.14
C ARG A 305 -32.01 -9.65 -5.13
N ALA A 306 -32.28 -8.37 -4.86
CA ALA A 306 -32.98 -7.49 -5.78
C ALA A 306 -32.33 -6.11 -5.79
N GLU A 307 -32.32 -5.44 -6.94
CA GLU A 307 -31.76 -4.09 -7.07
C GLU A 307 -32.68 -3.18 -7.89
N SER A 308 -32.75 -1.90 -7.52
CA SER A 308 -33.48 -0.88 -8.28
C SER A 308 -32.55 -0.06 -9.18
N PRO A 309 -33.06 0.62 -10.24
CA PRO A 309 -32.28 1.53 -11.08
C PRO A 309 -31.63 2.67 -10.30
N ASP A 310 -32.25 3.10 -9.21
CA ASP A 310 -31.75 4.16 -8.33
C ASP A 310 -30.64 3.64 -7.38
N GLY A 311 -30.25 2.36 -7.47
CA GLY A 311 -29.14 1.78 -6.69
C GLY A 311 -29.53 1.26 -5.31
N ILE A 312 -30.84 1.10 -5.03
CA ILE A 312 -31.29 0.41 -3.81
C ILE A 312 -30.97 -1.06 -3.96
N ARG A 313 -30.36 -1.66 -2.94
CA ARG A 313 -30.08 -3.10 -2.93
C ARG A 313 -30.82 -3.75 -1.78
N VAL A 314 -31.53 -4.83 -2.08
CA VAL A 314 -32.21 -5.67 -1.09
C VAL A 314 -31.61 -7.06 -1.13
N ARG A 315 -31.27 -7.60 0.04
CA ARG A 315 -30.80 -8.97 0.21
C ARG A 315 -31.57 -9.66 1.32
N VAL A 316 -31.91 -10.93 1.13
CA VAL A 316 -32.41 -11.79 2.21
C VAL A 316 -31.55 -13.04 2.28
N SER A 317 -31.06 -13.31 3.48
CA SER A 317 -30.18 -14.43 3.80
C SER A 317 -30.62 -15.08 5.11
N SER A 318 -30.08 -16.26 5.40
CA SER A 318 -30.31 -16.95 6.67
C SER A 318 -28.99 -17.22 7.38
N THR A 319 -29.07 -17.23 8.72
CA THR A 319 -27.97 -17.64 9.60
C THR A 319 -28.52 -18.48 10.74
N GLU A 320 -27.63 -19.13 11.50
CA GLU A 320 -28.03 -19.92 12.66
C GLU A 320 -28.45 -18.99 13.81
N ASN A 321 -29.59 -19.29 14.43
CA ASN A 321 -30.05 -18.59 15.63
C ASN A 321 -29.33 -19.12 16.87
N GLN A 322 -28.00 -18.95 16.91
CA GLN A 322 -27.14 -19.40 18.01
C GLN A 322 -26.28 -18.24 18.55
N PRO A 323 -26.36 -17.92 19.85
CA PRO A 323 -27.32 -18.44 20.84
C PRO A 323 -28.78 -18.18 20.44
N GLU A 324 -29.74 -18.96 20.95
CA GLU A 324 -31.16 -18.76 20.63
C GLU A 324 -31.63 -17.38 21.13
N GLY A 325 -32.18 -16.58 20.21
CA GLY A 325 -32.77 -15.28 20.50
C GLY A 325 -34.04 -15.04 19.68
N ASP A 326 -34.97 -14.26 20.23
CA ASP A 326 -36.14 -13.78 19.49
C ASP A 326 -35.78 -12.58 18.60
N SER A 327 -36.66 -12.21 17.67
CA SER A 327 -36.42 -11.09 16.74
C SER A 327 -36.11 -9.78 17.46
N ARG A 328 -36.74 -9.55 18.63
CA ARG A 328 -36.57 -8.33 19.43
C ARG A 328 -35.21 -8.29 20.13
N PHE A 329 -34.72 -9.41 20.63
CA PHE A 329 -33.37 -9.54 21.16
C PHE A 329 -32.35 -9.19 20.07
N TRP A 330 -32.50 -9.73 18.87
CA TRP A 330 -31.57 -9.49 17.78
C TRP A 330 -31.58 -8.06 17.26
N GLN A 331 -32.75 -7.39 17.24
CA GLN A 331 -32.84 -5.96 16.96
C GLN A 331 -32.01 -5.13 17.97
N LYS A 332 -32.17 -5.41 19.27
CA LYS A 332 -31.39 -4.74 20.31
C LYS A 332 -29.90 -5.05 20.19
N ALA A 333 -29.53 -6.28 19.85
CA ALA A 333 -28.14 -6.67 19.64
C ALA A 333 -27.51 -5.92 18.46
N LEU A 334 -28.24 -5.77 17.35
CA LEU A 334 -27.84 -4.96 16.20
C LEU A 334 -27.61 -3.50 16.60
N SER A 335 -28.61 -2.89 17.25
CA SER A 335 -28.55 -1.51 17.74
C SER A 335 -27.35 -1.29 18.67
N TYR A 336 -27.16 -2.16 19.67
CA TYR A 336 -26.08 -2.07 20.65
C TYR A 336 -24.69 -2.25 20.03
N HIS A 337 -24.49 -3.29 19.20
CA HIS A 337 -23.15 -3.63 18.69
C HIS A 337 -22.74 -2.80 17.49
N LEU A 338 -23.68 -2.47 16.60
CA LEU A 338 -23.38 -1.72 15.38
C LEU A 338 -23.57 -0.22 15.54
N GLY A 339 -24.43 0.24 16.44
CA GLY A 339 -24.80 1.67 16.54
C GLY A 339 -23.59 2.59 16.69
N LYS A 340 -22.53 2.17 17.40
CA LYS A 340 -21.30 2.97 17.56
C LYS A 340 -20.54 3.23 16.25
N PHE A 341 -20.75 2.44 15.20
CA PHE A 341 -20.12 2.62 13.89
C PHE A 341 -20.93 3.53 12.96
N TYR A 342 -22.15 3.89 13.35
CA TYR A 342 -23.03 4.74 12.57
C TYR A 342 -23.22 6.10 13.24
N ARG A 343 -23.66 7.08 12.46
CA ARG A 343 -23.94 8.44 12.95
C ARG A 343 -25.22 8.46 13.78
N GLU A 344 -26.25 7.79 13.27
CA GLU A 344 -27.57 7.67 13.90
C GLU A 344 -28.05 6.22 13.76
N THR A 345 -28.92 5.80 14.67
CA THR A 345 -29.47 4.44 14.73
C THR A 345 -30.91 4.51 15.23
N ASP A 346 -31.85 4.00 14.44
CA ASP A 346 -33.28 3.98 14.77
C ASP A 346 -33.82 2.55 14.74
N GLU A 347 -34.47 2.14 15.82
CA GLU A 347 -35.17 0.85 15.90
C GLU A 347 -36.57 0.98 15.29
N LEU A 348 -36.89 0.10 14.33
CA LEU A 348 -38.14 0.09 13.58
C LEU A 348 -38.81 -1.28 13.71
N GLU A 349 -40.14 -1.31 13.70
CA GLU A 349 -40.93 -2.54 13.83
C GLU A 349 -41.92 -2.65 12.67
N PHE A 350 -41.94 -3.81 12.02
CA PHE A 350 -42.76 -4.10 10.84
C PHE A 350 -43.43 -5.48 10.97
N GLU A 351 -44.62 -5.54 11.57
CA GLU A 351 -45.33 -6.79 11.86
C GLU A 351 -44.40 -7.83 12.53
N ASP A 352 -43.97 -8.87 11.78
CA ASP A 352 -43.13 -9.95 12.27
C ASP A 352 -41.61 -9.69 12.13
N VAL A 353 -41.22 -8.55 11.54
CA VAL A 353 -39.83 -8.17 11.30
C VAL A 353 -39.42 -7.03 12.24
N GLN A 354 -38.40 -7.30 13.05
CA GLN A 354 -37.78 -6.28 13.90
C GLN A 354 -36.56 -5.72 13.17
N ALA A 355 -36.46 -4.42 12.99
CA ALA A 355 -35.44 -3.81 12.15
C ALA A 355 -34.67 -2.68 12.84
N VAL A 356 -33.47 -2.40 12.34
CA VAL A 356 -32.63 -1.27 12.75
C VAL A 356 -32.17 -0.52 11.51
N LEU A 357 -32.42 0.78 11.49
CA LEU A 357 -31.95 1.70 10.47
C LEU A 357 -30.67 2.39 10.95
N PHE A 358 -29.66 2.40 10.11
CA PHE A 358 -28.35 2.99 10.37
C PHE A 358 -28.03 4.09 9.37
N LEU A 359 -27.60 5.26 9.86
CA LEU A 359 -27.10 6.36 9.03
C LEU A 359 -25.57 6.37 9.04
N SER A 360 -24.93 6.32 7.88
CA SER A 360 -23.48 6.25 7.80
C SER A 360 -22.77 7.54 8.22
N LYS A 361 -21.53 7.41 8.70
CA LYS A 361 -20.67 8.54 9.08
C LYS A 361 -19.98 9.19 7.87
N ASP A 362 -20.09 8.58 6.69
CA ASP A 362 -19.42 9.03 5.48
C ASP A 362 -19.76 10.47 5.11
N ARG A 363 -18.86 11.08 4.35
CA ARG A 363 -19.03 12.42 3.77
C ARG A 363 -20.27 12.50 2.88
N LYS A 364 -20.58 11.41 2.16
CA LYS A 364 -21.85 11.19 1.46
C LYS A 364 -22.62 10.11 2.22
N PRO A 365 -23.54 10.47 3.12
CA PRO A 365 -24.17 9.50 4.00
C PRO A 365 -25.09 8.58 3.22
N PHE A 366 -25.00 7.28 3.51
CA PHE A 366 -25.93 6.26 3.04
C PHE A 366 -26.79 5.76 4.21
N TYR A 367 -27.90 5.10 3.88
CA TYR A 367 -28.77 4.46 4.87
C TYR A 367 -28.71 2.94 4.71
N TYR A 368 -28.64 2.23 5.84
CA TYR A 368 -28.60 0.78 5.88
C TYR A 368 -29.65 0.26 6.85
N LEU A 369 -30.65 -0.44 6.33
CA LEU A 369 -31.74 -1.02 7.11
C LEU A 369 -31.51 -2.52 7.23
N VAL A 370 -31.47 -3.04 8.45
CA VAL A 370 -31.32 -4.47 8.74
C VAL A 370 -32.54 -4.95 9.51
N GLY A 371 -33.35 -5.79 8.86
CA GLY A 371 -34.47 -6.51 9.46
C GLY A 371 -34.07 -7.92 9.88
N VAL A 372 -34.62 -8.38 11.00
CA VAL A 372 -34.42 -9.73 11.52
C VAL A 372 -35.74 -10.36 11.89
N THR A 373 -35.88 -11.65 11.55
CA THR A 373 -36.97 -12.48 12.05
C THR A 373 -36.47 -13.88 12.42
N ALA A 374 -36.71 -14.27 13.68
CA ALA A 374 -36.24 -15.51 14.26
C ALA A 374 -37.33 -16.59 14.18
N VAL A 375 -37.02 -17.72 13.55
CA VAL A 375 -37.93 -18.86 13.43
C VAL A 375 -37.17 -20.14 13.75
N GLN A 376 -37.53 -20.75 14.90
CA GLN A 376 -36.86 -21.94 15.44
C GLN A 376 -35.34 -21.71 15.60
N ASP A 377 -34.53 -22.53 14.94
CA ASP A 377 -33.06 -22.50 14.96
C ASP A 377 -32.46 -21.60 13.87
N THR A 378 -33.30 -20.91 13.08
CA THR A 378 -32.89 -20.13 11.92
C THR A 378 -33.27 -18.67 12.10
N LEU A 379 -32.31 -17.78 11.84
CA LEU A 379 -32.51 -16.33 11.81
C LEU A 379 -32.49 -15.85 10.36
N PHE A 380 -33.56 -15.21 9.92
CA PHE A 380 -33.63 -14.56 8.62
C PHE A 380 -33.20 -13.11 8.76
N VAL A 381 -32.30 -12.68 7.89
CA VAL A 381 -31.74 -11.33 7.89
C VAL A 381 -32.04 -10.67 6.55
N ILE A 382 -32.76 -9.56 6.60
CA ILE A 382 -33.13 -8.72 5.46
C ILE A 382 -32.25 -7.48 5.50
N GLU A 383 -31.42 -7.28 4.48
CA GLU A 383 -30.56 -6.11 4.34
C GLU A 383 -31.08 -5.21 3.23
N VAL A 384 -31.26 -3.92 3.51
CA VAL A 384 -31.59 -2.91 2.50
C VAL A 384 -30.59 -1.77 2.56
N PHE A 385 -29.96 -1.47 1.43
CA PHE A 385 -29.04 -0.36 1.26
C PHE A 385 -29.68 0.75 0.42
N PHE A 386 -29.59 1.99 0.91
CA PHE A 386 -29.95 3.20 0.16
C PHE A 386 -28.71 4.09 -0.01
N PRO A 387 -28.36 4.48 -1.25
CA PRO A 387 -27.12 5.21 -1.52
C PRO A 387 -27.09 6.64 -0.99
N ASP A 388 -28.25 7.28 -0.83
CA ASP A 388 -28.37 8.64 -0.28
C ASP A 388 -29.73 8.91 0.38
N GLU A 389 -29.85 10.08 0.99
CA GLU A 389 -31.05 10.53 1.70
C GLU A 389 -32.26 10.77 0.78
N ALA A 390 -32.05 11.26 -0.44
CA ALA A 390 -33.15 11.56 -1.35
C ALA A 390 -33.84 10.26 -1.80
N ILE A 391 -33.03 9.26 -2.16
CA ILE A 391 -33.50 7.92 -2.54
C ILE A 391 -34.13 7.21 -1.35
N PHE A 392 -33.55 7.33 -0.15
CA PHE A 392 -34.14 6.83 1.10
C PHE A 392 -35.54 7.41 1.34
N ARG A 393 -35.68 8.74 1.36
CA ARG A 393 -36.97 9.41 1.62
C ARG A 393 -38.03 9.06 0.57
N LYS A 394 -37.64 8.93 -0.70
CA LYS A 394 -38.55 8.59 -1.81
C LYS A 394 -39.08 7.16 -1.71
N ASN A 395 -38.25 6.20 -1.29
CA ASN A 395 -38.55 4.77 -1.43
C ASN A 395 -38.82 4.05 -0.11
N MET A 396 -38.62 4.69 1.04
CA MET A 396 -38.79 4.06 2.34
C MET A 396 -40.18 3.44 2.51
N ASP A 397 -41.26 4.12 2.13
CA ASP A 397 -42.61 3.59 2.33
C ASP A 397 -42.92 2.33 1.50
N LEU A 398 -42.29 2.18 0.32
CA LEU A 398 -42.33 0.94 -0.47
C LEU A 398 -41.64 -0.21 0.28
N ILE A 399 -40.46 0.06 0.85
CA ILE A 399 -39.71 -0.92 1.64
C ILE A 399 -40.46 -1.30 2.92
N LYS A 400 -41.10 -0.35 3.62
CA LYS A 400 -41.94 -0.66 4.78
C LYS A 400 -43.07 -1.62 4.42
N THR A 401 -43.71 -1.41 3.27
CA THR A 401 -44.79 -2.29 2.78
C THR A 401 -44.26 -3.69 2.48
N ALA A 402 -43.09 -3.80 1.86
CA ALA A 402 -42.44 -5.09 1.60
C ALA A 402 -42.06 -5.83 2.90
N PHE A 403 -41.56 -5.10 3.91
CA PHE A 403 -41.22 -5.67 5.22
C PHE A 403 -42.46 -6.17 5.97
N ALA A 404 -43.55 -5.40 6.00
CA ALA A 404 -44.82 -5.85 6.59
C ALA A 404 -45.40 -7.07 5.86
N GLY A 405 -45.20 -7.18 4.55
CA GLY A 405 -45.63 -8.32 3.76
C GLY A 405 -44.72 -9.56 3.85
N PHE A 406 -43.59 -9.50 4.54
CA PHE A 406 -42.62 -10.58 4.58
C PHE A 406 -43.19 -11.83 5.26
N LYS A 407 -43.19 -12.96 4.55
CA LYS A 407 -43.63 -14.25 5.10
C LYS A 407 -42.69 -15.38 4.73
N LEU A 408 -42.53 -16.33 5.64
CA LEU A 408 -41.86 -17.61 5.36
C LEU A 408 -42.89 -18.60 4.81
N ARG A 409 -42.52 -19.36 3.77
CA ARG A 409 -43.38 -20.36 3.11
C ARG A 409 -42.97 -21.79 3.39
#